data_AF-A0A1F7WBX3-F1
#
_entry.id   AF-A0A1F7WBX3-F1
#
_cell.length_a   1.000
_cell.length_b   1.000
_cell.length_c   1.000
_cell.angle_alpha   90.00
_cell.angle_beta   90.00
_cell.angle_gamma   90.00
#
_symmetry.space_group_name_H-M   'P 1'
#
loop_
_entity.id
_entity.type
_entity.pdbx_description
1 polymer ?
#
loop_
_entity_poly.entity_id
_entity_poly.type
_entity_poly.pdbx_seq_one_letter_code
_entity_poly.pdbx_strand_id
1 'polypeptide(L)'
;MANTIMEIKQNEMSATLRSLGEAGATTDHSDWMRGRGNAALLVQFIDQQRGLSEKNSYETSVELQLTALRRANDEEKWGLTEDDFARLASSAPTWPKGKSAYRSFRIRFGEGDEGVAKTFEAHYARIQHVFGEGRYWRWEHLHSGKVEYNGKPVERLRLLNGNHTHKAVIEWVVVDLDTHRNRESITAVRGSKSLADEILVIAWMFPDMIRAIDYDKLPGLFAAGYEVNVPEYGGEAWQNVVIVLFYRDDCQVDVSTSDHSDDSSDYSVPVFRESPALGT
;
A
#
# COMPACT_ATOMS: atom_id res chain seq x y z
N MET A 1 47.19 -4.62 20.45
CA MET A 1 46.67 -4.28 19.11
C MET A 1 45.37 -5.04 18.96
N ALA A 2 44.27 -4.35 18.70
CA ALA A 2 42.97 -4.98 18.48
C ALA A 2 42.99 -5.66 17.11
N ASN A 3 42.63 -6.93 17.05
CA ASN A 3 42.56 -7.64 15.79
C ASN A 3 41.14 -7.53 15.22
N THR A 4 41.04 -7.37 13.91
CA THR A 4 39.74 -7.39 13.22
C THR A 4 39.17 -8.80 13.29
N ILE A 5 37.85 -8.94 13.47
CA ILE A 5 37.19 -10.26 13.59
C ILE A 5 37.48 -11.17 12.36
N MET A 6 37.84 -10.58 11.22
CA MET A 6 38.27 -11.29 10.01
C MET A 6 39.55 -12.13 10.15
N GLU A 7 40.34 -11.98 11.21
CA GLU A 7 41.52 -12.84 11.45
C GLU A 7 41.17 -14.25 11.94
N ILE A 8 39.90 -14.51 12.26
CA ILE A 8 39.36 -15.86 12.47
C ILE A 8 39.21 -16.51 11.09
N LYS A 9 39.78 -17.71 10.88
CA LYS A 9 39.77 -18.40 9.57
C LYS A 9 38.38 -18.34 8.93
N GLN A 10 38.32 -17.77 7.72
CA GLN A 10 37.11 -17.49 6.92
C GLN A 10 36.09 -18.64 6.82
N ASN A 11 36.54 -19.88 7.01
CA ASN A 11 35.74 -21.10 6.87
C ASN A 11 34.91 -21.44 8.13
N GLU A 12 35.11 -20.72 9.24
CA GLU A 12 34.49 -21.03 10.54
C GLU A 12 33.54 -19.93 11.06
N MET A 13 33.40 -18.81 10.35
CA MET A 13 32.56 -17.70 10.80
C MET A 13 31.09 -17.88 10.39
N SER A 14 30.19 -17.77 11.36
CA SER A 14 28.75 -17.63 11.11
C SER A 14 28.44 -16.36 10.31
N ALA A 15 27.33 -16.34 9.56
CA ALA A 15 26.91 -15.18 8.77
C ALA A 15 26.88 -13.88 9.61
N THR A 16 26.43 -13.98 10.86
CA THR A 16 26.40 -12.87 11.82
C THR A 16 27.78 -12.29 12.13
N LEU A 17 28.79 -13.14 12.32
CA LEU A 17 30.16 -12.68 12.60
C LEU A 17 30.82 -12.04 11.37
N ARG A 18 30.44 -12.49 10.16
CA ARG A 18 30.91 -11.92 8.90
C ARG A 18 30.38 -10.50 8.69
N SER A 19 29.07 -10.30 8.88
CA SER A 19 28.46 -8.96 8.80
C SER A 19 29.00 -7.99 9.86
N LEU A 20 29.32 -8.48 11.06
CA LEU A 20 29.98 -7.67 12.09
C LEU A 20 31.42 -7.29 11.69
N GLY A 21 32.18 -8.22 11.11
CA GLY A 21 33.52 -7.95 10.58
C GLY A 21 33.53 -6.93 9.43
N GLU A 22 32.58 -7.04 8.49
CA GLU A 22 32.39 -6.10 7.38
C GLU A 22 31.99 -4.69 7.86
N ALA A 23 31.26 -4.60 8.97
CA ALA A 23 30.94 -3.34 9.65
C ALA A 23 32.10 -2.77 10.49
N GLY A 24 33.30 -3.37 10.43
CA GLY A 24 34.50 -2.90 11.13
C GLY A 24 34.59 -3.33 12.59
N ALA A 25 33.85 -4.37 13.02
CA ALA A 25 33.93 -4.82 14.40
C ALA A 25 35.27 -5.52 14.74
N THR A 26 35.84 -5.21 15.90
CA THR A 26 37.12 -5.73 16.40
C THR A 26 36.92 -6.63 17.61
N THR A 27 37.98 -7.33 18.02
CA THR A 27 38.03 -8.08 19.29
C THR A 27 37.71 -7.20 20.50
N ASP A 28 38.12 -5.93 20.47
CA ASP A 28 37.86 -4.97 21.54
C ASP A 28 36.37 -4.64 21.67
N HIS A 29 35.62 -4.63 20.56
CA HIS A 29 34.15 -4.52 20.62
C HIS A 29 33.52 -5.77 21.24
N SER A 30 34.08 -6.97 21.01
CA SER A 30 33.62 -8.21 21.64
C SER A 30 33.84 -8.20 23.15
N ASP A 31 35.02 -7.76 23.60
CA ASP A 31 35.33 -7.67 25.02
C ASP A 31 34.57 -6.54 25.72
N TRP A 32 34.32 -5.43 25.02
CA TRP A 32 33.40 -4.39 25.48
C TRP A 32 31.98 -4.93 25.67
N MET A 33 31.44 -5.70 24.72
CA MET A 33 30.10 -6.32 24.82
C MET A 33 29.99 -7.31 26.00
N ARG A 34 31.07 -8.03 26.33
CA ARG A 34 31.14 -8.95 27.49
C ARG A 34 31.23 -8.22 28.84
N GLY A 35 31.52 -6.92 28.85
CA GLY A 35 31.47 -6.08 30.05
C GLY A 35 30.07 -6.04 30.66
N ARG A 36 29.98 -6.01 32.00
CA ARG A 36 28.69 -5.97 32.73
C ARG A 36 27.82 -4.80 32.23
N GLY A 37 26.65 -5.11 31.70
CA GLY A 37 25.64 -4.13 31.27
C GLY A 37 25.76 -3.65 29.83
N ASN A 38 26.90 -3.87 29.16
CA ASN A 38 27.13 -3.36 27.81
C ASN A 38 26.33 -4.10 26.73
N ALA A 39 26.13 -5.41 26.87
CA ALA A 39 25.22 -6.16 26.01
C ALA A 39 23.77 -5.64 26.08
N ALA A 40 23.30 -5.23 27.27
CA ALA A 40 21.96 -4.67 27.43
C ALA A 40 21.85 -3.28 26.78
N LEU A 41 22.90 -2.46 26.85
CA LEU A 41 22.96 -1.18 26.14
C LEU A 41 22.99 -1.36 24.62
N LEU A 42 23.71 -2.37 24.11
CA LEU A 42 23.72 -2.67 22.68
C LEU A 42 22.35 -3.18 22.20
N VAL A 43 21.68 -4.03 22.98
CA VAL A 43 20.30 -4.45 22.69
C VAL A 43 19.37 -3.23 22.69
N GLN A 44 19.45 -2.35 23.70
CA GLN A 44 18.67 -1.10 23.72
C GLN A 44 18.95 -0.21 22.51
N PHE A 45 20.21 -0.06 22.11
CA PHE A 45 20.58 0.72 20.93
C PHE A 45 20.03 0.08 19.65
N ILE A 46 20.18 -1.24 19.49
CA ILE A 46 19.64 -1.99 18.34
C ILE A 46 18.11 -1.86 18.31
N ASP A 47 17.43 -2.01 19.44
CA ASP A 47 15.98 -1.86 19.55
C ASP A 47 15.53 -0.43 19.28
N GLN A 48 16.30 0.58 19.70
CA GLN A 48 16.03 1.98 19.42
C GLN A 48 16.24 2.30 17.92
N GLN A 49 17.31 1.80 17.31
CA GLN A 49 17.56 1.93 15.87
C GLN A 49 16.52 1.19 15.04
N ARG A 50 16.13 -0.03 15.46
CA ARG A 50 15.03 -0.78 14.87
C ARG A 50 13.72 -0.02 14.97
N GLY A 51 13.38 0.51 16.14
CA GLY A 51 12.17 1.32 16.35
C GLY A 51 12.14 2.57 15.47
N LEU A 52 13.29 3.23 15.24
CA LEU A 52 13.40 4.34 14.28
C LEU A 52 13.23 3.87 12.83
N SER A 53 13.76 2.69 12.47
CA SER A 53 13.63 2.12 11.13
C SER A 53 12.23 1.54 10.82
N GLU A 54 11.45 1.22 11.85
CA GLU A 54 10.08 0.69 11.73
C GLU A 54 8.99 1.78 11.81
N LYS A 55 9.37 3.03 12.06
CA LYS A 55 8.42 4.14 12.10
C LYS A 55 7.95 4.51 10.69
N ASN A 56 6.65 4.66 10.51
CA ASN A 56 6.08 5.15 9.27
C ASN A 56 6.26 6.68 9.18
N SER A 57 6.97 7.15 8.16
CA SER A 57 7.24 8.58 7.93
C SER A 57 5.98 9.40 7.57
N TYR A 58 4.90 8.73 7.20
CA TYR A 58 3.62 9.31 6.77
C TYR A 58 2.51 9.08 7.81
N GLU A 59 2.88 8.73 9.04
CA GLU A 59 1.95 8.64 10.16
C GLU A 59 1.19 9.95 10.34
N THR A 60 -0.13 9.85 10.47
CA THR A 60 -1.02 11.00 10.61
C THR A 60 -2.08 10.73 11.70
N SER A 61 -2.56 11.81 12.32
CA SER A 61 -3.55 11.71 13.39
C SER A 61 -4.94 11.38 12.85
N VAL A 62 -5.80 10.85 13.72
CA VAL A 62 -7.21 10.56 13.36
C VAL A 62 -7.91 11.85 12.92
N GLU A 63 -7.68 12.94 13.64
CA GLU A 63 -8.27 14.25 13.40
C GLU A 63 -7.89 14.80 12.02
N LEU A 64 -6.63 14.66 11.61
CA LEU A 64 -6.18 15.07 10.29
C LEU A 64 -6.82 14.22 9.18
N GLN A 65 -6.92 12.90 9.35
CA GLN A 65 -7.57 12.02 8.37
C GLN A 65 -9.07 12.33 8.23
N LEU A 66 -9.76 12.54 9.34
CA LEU A 66 -11.17 12.92 9.32
C LEU A 66 -11.38 14.31 8.73
N THR A 67 -10.46 15.25 8.97
CA THR A 67 -10.50 16.58 8.35
C THR A 67 -10.33 16.49 6.83
N ALA A 68 -9.37 15.70 6.36
CA ALA A 68 -9.17 15.44 4.93
C ALA A 68 -10.39 14.75 4.30
N LEU A 69 -11.00 13.78 4.99
CA LEU A 69 -12.22 13.10 4.56
C LEU A 69 -13.44 14.04 4.52
N ARG A 70 -13.62 14.90 5.53
CA ARG A 70 -14.68 15.93 5.54
C ARG A 70 -14.55 16.86 4.35
N ARG A 71 -13.33 17.34 4.10
CA ARG A 71 -13.03 18.17 2.94
C ARG A 71 -13.35 17.45 1.63
N ALA A 72 -12.93 16.20 1.47
CA ALA A 72 -13.24 15.41 0.29
C ALA A 72 -14.76 15.21 0.11
N ASN A 73 -15.48 14.91 1.20
CA ASN A 73 -16.93 14.79 1.19
C ASN A 73 -17.63 16.07 0.74
N ASP A 74 -17.17 17.23 1.22
CA ASP A 74 -17.75 18.53 0.91
C ASP A 74 -17.44 18.98 -0.52
N GLU A 75 -16.21 18.74 -1.00
CA GLU A 75 -15.77 19.07 -2.35
C GLU A 75 -16.48 18.19 -3.39
N GLU A 76 -16.51 16.88 -3.16
CA GLU A 76 -17.02 15.88 -4.12
C GLU A 76 -18.51 15.53 -3.91
N LYS A 77 -19.16 16.13 -2.91
CA LYS A 77 -20.58 15.92 -2.57
C LYS A 77 -20.95 14.44 -2.36
N TRP A 78 -20.08 13.70 -1.65
CA TRP A 78 -20.28 12.27 -1.41
C TRP A 78 -21.47 11.95 -0.49
N GLY A 79 -21.94 12.92 0.29
CA GLY A 79 -23.14 12.80 1.11
C GLY A 79 -22.94 12.06 2.44
N LEU A 80 -21.69 11.94 2.91
CA LEU A 80 -21.39 11.48 4.26
C LEU A 80 -21.95 12.48 5.29
N THR A 81 -22.49 11.93 6.38
CA THR A 81 -23.19 12.71 7.41
C THR A 81 -22.30 12.97 8.62
N GLU A 82 -22.69 13.90 9.48
CA GLU A 82 -22.01 14.10 10.77
C GLU A 82 -22.01 12.85 11.64
N ASP A 83 -23.06 12.02 11.55
CA ASP A 83 -23.14 10.75 12.26
C ASP A 83 -22.07 9.76 11.78
N ASP A 84 -21.76 9.76 10.47
CA ASP A 84 -20.65 8.96 9.93
C ASP A 84 -19.31 9.41 10.49
N PHE A 85 -19.05 10.72 10.52
CA PHE A 85 -17.82 11.26 11.08
C PHE A 85 -17.69 11.02 12.58
N ALA A 86 -18.79 11.14 13.33
CA ALA A 86 -18.82 10.84 14.76
C ALA A 86 -18.53 9.36 15.03
N ARG A 87 -19.12 8.44 14.23
CA ARG A 87 -18.84 7.00 14.30
C ARG A 87 -17.39 6.69 13.95
N LEU A 88 -16.82 7.30 12.91
CA LEU A 88 -15.42 7.09 12.55
C LEU A 88 -14.48 7.63 13.65
N ALA A 89 -14.77 8.80 14.21
CA ALA A 89 -13.97 9.35 15.31
C ALA A 89 -13.93 8.43 16.53
N SER A 90 -15.04 7.78 16.88
CA SER A 90 -15.13 6.88 18.03
C SER A 90 -14.58 5.47 17.80
N SER A 91 -14.41 5.06 16.54
CA SER A 91 -13.97 3.70 16.16
C SER A 91 -12.60 3.63 15.51
N ALA A 92 -11.84 4.73 15.51
CA ALA A 92 -10.55 4.79 14.86
C ALA A 92 -9.54 3.81 15.50
N PRO A 93 -8.97 2.86 14.73
CA PRO A 93 -7.93 2.00 15.26
C PRO A 93 -6.67 2.80 15.58
N THR A 94 -5.83 2.27 16.46
CA THR A 94 -4.49 2.82 16.67
C THR A 94 -3.67 2.78 15.38
N TRP A 95 -2.68 3.67 15.24
CA TRP A 95 -1.80 3.61 14.08
C TRP A 95 -1.08 2.26 14.06
N PRO A 96 -1.10 1.53 12.93
CA PRO A 96 -0.54 0.19 12.89
C PRO A 96 1.00 0.22 12.92
N LYS A 97 1.60 -0.82 13.50
CA LYS A 97 3.05 -0.99 13.53
C LYS A 97 3.62 -1.32 12.15
N GLY A 98 4.79 -0.76 11.83
CA GLY A 98 5.56 -1.04 10.61
C GLY A 98 5.66 0.16 9.69
N LYS A 99 6.81 0.29 9.01
CA LYS A 99 7.16 1.44 8.15
C LYS A 99 6.20 1.67 6.99
N SER A 100 5.52 0.61 6.53
CA SER A 100 4.59 0.63 5.39
C SER A 100 3.17 0.26 5.80
N ALA A 101 2.87 0.27 7.11
CA ALA A 101 1.53 0.00 7.62
C ALA A 101 0.75 1.31 7.77
N TYR A 102 -0.50 1.34 7.29
CA TYR A 102 -1.34 2.52 7.27
C TYR A 102 -2.71 2.22 7.87
N ARG A 103 -3.22 3.16 8.67
CA ARG A 103 -4.65 3.28 8.92
C ARG A 103 -5.24 4.15 7.82
N SER A 104 -6.26 3.68 7.13
CA SER A 104 -6.95 4.40 6.05
C SER A 104 -8.44 4.08 6.07
N PHE A 105 -9.17 4.40 5.00
CA PHE A 105 -10.59 4.09 4.87
C PHE A 105 -10.86 3.12 3.72
N ARG A 106 -11.91 2.30 3.89
CA ARG A 106 -12.69 1.78 2.78
C ARG A 106 -13.91 2.68 2.64
N ILE A 107 -14.06 3.29 1.47
CA ILE A 107 -15.18 4.17 1.15
C ILE A 107 -15.80 3.64 -0.14
N ARG A 108 -17.05 3.18 -0.06
CA ARG A 108 -17.79 2.61 -1.18
C ARG A 108 -19.16 3.25 -1.30
N PHE A 109 -19.58 3.45 -2.53
CA PHE A 109 -20.88 4.02 -2.88
C PHE A 109 -21.68 3.03 -3.71
N GLY A 110 -23.00 2.98 -3.51
CA GLY A 110 -23.90 2.08 -4.25
C GLY A 110 -23.63 0.60 -3.98
N GLU A 111 -24.22 -0.26 -4.81
CA GLU A 111 -24.13 -1.72 -4.71
C GLU A 111 -23.96 -2.34 -6.11
N GLY A 112 -23.41 -3.55 -6.17
CA GLY A 112 -23.27 -4.29 -7.44
C GLY A 112 -22.38 -3.57 -8.48
N ASP A 113 -22.67 -3.81 -9.76
CA ASP A 113 -21.88 -3.28 -10.88
C ASP A 113 -21.84 -1.73 -10.90
N GLU A 114 -23.01 -1.10 -10.72
CA GLU A 114 -23.11 0.36 -10.67
C GLU A 114 -22.37 0.95 -9.47
N GLY A 115 -22.42 0.25 -8.32
CA GLY A 115 -21.69 0.65 -7.12
C GLY A 115 -20.18 0.61 -7.29
N VAL A 116 -19.66 -0.45 -7.91
CA VAL A 116 -18.23 -0.58 -8.23
C VAL A 116 -17.80 0.56 -9.15
N ALA A 117 -18.54 0.80 -10.24
CA ALA A 117 -18.23 1.86 -11.19
C ALA A 117 -18.24 3.24 -10.52
N LYS A 118 -19.31 3.54 -9.77
CA LYS A 118 -19.45 4.81 -9.02
C LYS A 118 -18.32 5.01 -8.02
N THR A 119 -17.92 3.95 -7.30
CA THR A 119 -16.85 4.02 -6.30
C THR A 119 -15.51 4.28 -6.95
N PHE A 120 -15.20 3.55 -8.02
CA PHE A 120 -13.97 3.74 -8.77
C PHE A 120 -13.84 5.18 -9.29
N GLU A 121 -14.87 5.68 -9.98
CA GLU A 121 -14.85 7.05 -10.53
C GLU A 121 -14.77 8.13 -9.45
N ALA A 122 -15.40 7.93 -8.29
CA ALA A 122 -15.33 8.88 -7.18
C ALA A 122 -13.91 9.01 -6.61
N HIS A 123 -13.22 7.89 -6.39
CA HIS A 123 -11.83 7.92 -5.90
C HIS A 123 -10.86 8.42 -6.95
N TYR A 124 -11.09 8.02 -8.19
CA TYR A 124 -10.34 8.46 -9.34
C TYR A 124 -10.39 9.99 -9.48
N ALA A 125 -11.59 10.59 -9.47
CA ALA A 125 -11.77 12.04 -9.51
C ALA A 125 -11.08 12.72 -8.32
N ARG A 126 -11.14 12.09 -7.14
CA ARG A 126 -10.46 12.62 -5.95
C ARG A 126 -8.95 12.63 -6.09
N ILE A 127 -8.33 11.58 -6.65
CA ILE A 127 -6.88 11.56 -6.93
C ILE A 127 -6.55 12.70 -7.91
N GLN A 128 -7.31 12.87 -8.99
CA GLN A 128 -7.11 13.98 -9.92
C GLN A 128 -7.17 15.35 -9.22
N HIS A 129 -8.13 15.56 -8.32
CA HIS A 129 -8.22 16.79 -7.53
C HIS A 129 -6.99 17.01 -6.65
N VAL A 130 -6.54 15.99 -5.92
CA VAL A 130 -5.42 16.10 -4.97
C VAL A 130 -4.09 16.39 -5.66
N PHE A 131 -3.85 15.83 -6.85
CA PHE A 131 -2.58 16.00 -7.57
C PHE A 131 -2.62 17.13 -8.61
N GLY A 132 -3.82 17.49 -9.10
CA GLY A 132 -4.04 18.52 -10.11
C GLY A 132 -3.93 17.96 -11.53
N GLU A 133 -4.70 18.55 -12.46
CA GLU A 133 -4.86 18.07 -13.84
C GLU A 133 -3.54 17.93 -14.62
N GLY A 134 -2.53 18.74 -14.30
CA GLY A 134 -1.21 18.70 -14.95
C GLY A 134 -0.21 17.71 -14.35
N ARG A 135 -0.57 17.02 -13.26
CA ARG A 135 0.29 16.06 -12.54
C ARG A 135 -0.44 14.76 -12.24
N TYR A 136 -1.41 14.46 -13.08
CA TYR A 136 -2.30 13.33 -12.94
C TYR A 136 -2.54 12.72 -14.32
N TRP A 137 -2.50 11.39 -14.42
CA TRP A 137 -2.89 10.67 -15.62
C TRP A 137 -3.68 9.39 -15.33
N ARG A 138 -4.56 9.06 -16.27
CA ARG A 138 -5.25 7.78 -16.34
C ARG A 138 -5.06 7.19 -17.69
N TRP A 139 -4.78 5.91 -17.67
CA TRP A 139 -4.73 5.16 -18.90
C TRP A 139 -6.07 5.19 -19.62
N GLU A 140 -6.05 5.60 -20.89
CA GLU A 140 -7.23 5.87 -21.72
C GLU A 140 -8.19 4.69 -21.84
N HIS A 141 -7.70 3.47 -21.61
CA HIS A 141 -8.46 2.23 -21.70
C HIS A 141 -8.96 1.69 -20.34
N LEU A 142 -8.57 2.31 -19.23
CA LEU A 142 -9.05 1.95 -17.89
C LEU A 142 -10.42 2.58 -17.67
N HIS A 143 -11.50 1.86 -17.98
CA HIS A 143 -12.87 2.34 -17.73
C HIS A 143 -13.54 1.54 -16.62
N SER A 144 -14.45 2.17 -15.88
CA SER A 144 -15.10 1.57 -14.70
C SER A 144 -16.40 0.81 -14.99
N GLY A 145 -16.97 0.96 -16.19
CA GLY A 145 -18.24 0.32 -16.59
C GLY A 145 -18.21 -0.22 -18.01
N LYS A 146 -19.39 -0.41 -18.61
CA LYS A 146 -19.53 -0.91 -19.97
C LYS A 146 -19.04 0.12 -21.00
N VAL A 147 -18.13 -0.31 -21.87
CA VAL A 147 -17.67 0.47 -23.02
C VAL A 147 -17.87 -0.34 -24.29
N GLU A 148 -18.25 0.34 -25.37
CA GLU A 148 -18.41 -0.33 -26.67
C GLU A 148 -17.06 -0.82 -27.19
N TYR A 149 -16.99 -2.11 -27.51
CA TYR A 149 -15.82 -2.75 -28.10
C TYR A 149 -16.29 -3.82 -29.10
N ASN A 150 -15.80 -3.74 -30.35
CA ASN A 150 -16.22 -4.59 -31.46
C ASN A 150 -17.76 -4.69 -31.62
N GLY A 151 -18.46 -3.55 -31.48
CA GLY A 151 -19.91 -3.45 -31.65
C GLY A 151 -20.73 -4.06 -30.51
N LYS A 152 -20.11 -4.36 -29.36
CA LYS A 152 -20.79 -4.87 -28.17
C LYS A 152 -20.38 -4.09 -26.92
N PRO A 153 -21.31 -3.85 -25.98
CA PRO A 153 -20.94 -3.31 -24.68
C PRO A 153 -20.15 -4.37 -23.89
N VAL A 154 -18.95 -4.01 -23.45
CA VAL A 154 -18.04 -4.87 -22.68
C VAL A 154 -17.79 -4.23 -21.32
N GLU A 155 -18.00 -5.00 -20.26
CA GLU A 155 -17.60 -4.58 -18.91
C GLU A 155 -16.09 -4.47 -18.81
N ARG A 156 -15.60 -3.34 -18.28
CA ARG A 156 -14.16 -3.00 -18.25
C ARG A 156 -13.52 -3.17 -16.89
N LEU A 157 -14.30 -3.14 -15.80
CA LEU A 157 -13.81 -3.26 -14.43
C LEU A 157 -14.75 -4.13 -13.61
N ARG A 158 -14.19 -4.97 -12.74
CA ARG A 158 -14.95 -5.67 -11.70
C ARG A 158 -14.09 -5.93 -10.47
N LEU A 159 -14.73 -6.31 -9.37
CA LEU A 159 -14.03 -6.87 -8.23
C LEU A 159 -13.67 -8.33 -8.49
N LEU A 160 -12.48 -8.74 -8.05
CA LEU A 160 -11.98 -10.12 -8.09
C LEU A 160 -12.94 -11.10 -7.42
N ASN A 161 -13.56 -10.69 -6.31
CA ASN A 161 -14.55 -11.50 -5.58
C ASN A 161 -15.97 -11.41 -6.18
N GLY A 162 -16.13 -10.70 -7.30
CA GLY A 162 -17.41 -10.40 -7.92
C GLY A 162 -18.10 -9.16 -7.32
N ASN A 163 -18.75 -8.39 -8.20
CA ASN A 163 -19.37 -7.11 -7.85
C ASN A 163 -20.55 -7.23 -6.87
N HIS A 164 -21.16 -8.41 -6.74
CA HIS A 164 -22.18 -8.68 -5.72
C HIS A 164 -21.66 -8.54 -4.27
N THR A 165 -20.34 -8.56 -4.08
CA THR A 165 -19.70 -8.31 -2.78
C THR A 165 -19.57 -6.83 -2.45
N HIS A 166 -19.83 -5.94 -3.42
CA HIS A 166 -19.76 -4.50 -3.25
C HIS A 166 -21.01 -3.96 -2.54
N LYS A 167 -20.78 -3.27 -1.43
CA LYS A 167 -21.82 -2.58 -0.67
C LYS A 167 -21.32 -1.20 -0.27
N ALA A 168 -22.25 -0.25 -0.23
CA ALA A 168 -21.97 1.08 0.27
C ALA A 168 -21.51 0.98 1.74
N VAL A 169 -20.33 1.55 2.03
CA VAL A 169 -19.75 1.50 3.37
C VAL A 169 -18.73 2.61 3.53
N ILE A 170 -18.60 3.12 4.75
CA ILE A 170 -17.44 3.89 5.18
C ILE A 170 -16.92 3.38 6.51
N GLU A 171 -15.70 2.86 6.49
CA GLU A 171 -15.06 2.24 7.64
C GLU A 171 -13.55 2.41 7.63
N TRP A 172 -12.95 2.32 8.81
CA TRP A 172 -11.51 2.25 8.95
C TRP A 172 -10.98 0.91 8.46
N VAL A 173 -9.82 0.95 7.81
CA VAL A 173 -9.07 -0.24 7.42
C VAL A 173 -7.62 -0.08 7.84
N VAL A 174 -6.98 -1.21 8.14
CA VAL A 174 -5.54 -1.29 8.38
C VAL A 174 -4.93 -2.09 7.24
N VAL A 175 -3.94 -1.48 6.59
CA VAL A 175 -3.29 -2.03 5.41
C VAL A 175 -1.79 -2.07 5.60
N ASP A 176 -1.14 -3.02 4.95
CA ASP A 176 0.32 -3.11 4.90
C ASP A 176 0.75 -3.07 3.43
N LEU A 177 1.33 -1.94 3.04
CA LEU A 177 1.69 -1.66 1.66
C LEU A 177 3.00 -2.32 1.23
N ASP A 178 3.74 -3.00 2.11
CA ASP A 178 4.96 -3.76 1.74
C ASP A 178 4.65 -5.25 1.48
N THR A 179 3.38 -5.65 1.61
CA THR A 179 2.99 -7.06 1.51
C THR A 179 3.16 -7.60 0.08
N HIS A 180 3.65 -8.83 -0.01
CA HIS A 180 3.82 -9.58 -1.26
C HIS A 180 4.64 -8.87 -2.35
N ARG A 181 5.60 -8.04 -1.94
CA ARG A 181 6.52 -7.39 -2.85
C ARG A 181 7.37 -8.40 -3.62
N ASN A 182 7.95 -9.37 -2.90
CA ASN A 182 8.65 -10.51 -3.50
C ASN A 182 7.65 -11.66 -3.71
N ARG A 183 7.09 -11.76 -4.91
CA ARG A 183 6.07 -12.76 -5.31
C ARG A 183 6.46 -13.40 -6.65
N GLU A 184 5.87 -14.55 -6.96
CA GLU A 184 6.02 -15.19 -8.28
C GLU A 184 5.13 -14.53 -9.34
N SER A 185 3.96 -14.02 -8.95
CA SER A 185 3.04 -13.25 -9.79
C SER A 185 1.98 -12.61 -8.89
N ILE A 186 1.22 -11.62 -9.39
CA ILE A 186 0.07 -11.08 -8.64
C ILE A 186 -0.97 -12.19 -8.40
N THR A 187 -1.24 -13.03 -9.39
CA THR A 187 -2.20 -14.15 -9.27
C THR A 187 -1.83 -15.14 -8.16
N ALA A 188 -0.54 -15.36 -7.88
CA ALA A 188 -0.10 -16.26 -6.83
C ALA A 188 -0.41 -15.77 -5.40
N VAL A 189 -0.61 -14.46 -5.22
CA VAL A 189 -0.75 -13.83 -3.89
C VAL A 189 -2.04 -13.02 -3.72
N ARG A 190 -2.72 -12.68 -4.81
CA ARG A 190 -4.02 -11.99 -4.76
C ARG A 190 -5.14 -12.96 -4.37
N GLY A 191 -6.20 -12.44 -3.80
CA GLY A 191 -7.35 -13.24 -3.40
C GLY A 191 -8.41 -12.40 -2.71
N SER A 192 -9.21 -13.03 -1.86
CA SER A 192 -10.39 -12.38 -1.30
C SER A 192 -10.11 -11.20 -0.37
N LYS A 193 -8.88 -11.10 0.13
CA LYS A 193 -8.41 -10.00 0.99
C LYS A 193 -7.60 -8.93 0.23
N SER A 194 -7.42 -9.08 -1.09
CA SER A 194 -6.71 -8.07 -1.89
C SER A 194 -7.44 -6.75 -1.88
N LEU A 195 -6.67 -5.67 -1.76
CA LEU A 195 -7.22 -4.32 -1.74
C LEU A 195 -7.66 -3.88 -3.14
N ALA A 196 -8.80 -3.20 -3.23
CA ALA A 196 -9.35 -2.62 -4.45
C ALA A 196 -9.43 -1.09 -4.28
N ASP A 197 -10.63 -0.57 -3.97
CA ASP A 197 -10.89 0.87 -3.76
C ASP A 197 -9.96 1.46 -2.68
N GLU A 198 -9.53 0.65 -1.72
CA GLU A 198 -8.71 1.08 -0.58
C GLU A 198 -7.33 1.59 -1.02
N ILE A 199 -6.77 1.06 -2.10
CA ILE A 199 -5.52 1.58 -2.68
C ILE A 199 -5.73 2.97 -3.27
N LEU A 200 -6.88 3.20 -3.92
CA LEU A 200 -7.21 4.52 -4.46
C LEU A 200 -7.43 5.52 -3.32
N VAL A 201 -8.05 5.09 -2.21
CA VAL A 201 -8.17 5.91 -0.99
C VAL A 201 -6.80 6.25 -0.40
N ILE A 202 -5.90 5.28 -0.30
CA ILE A 202 -4.51 5.53 0.13
C ILE A 202 -3.86 6.59 -0.75
N ALA A 203 -4.06 6.52 -2.08
CA ALA A 203 -3.42 7.41 -3.03
C ALA A 203 -3.78 8.89 -2.80
N TRP A 204 -5.07 9.21 -2.61
CA TRP A 204 -5.49 10.59 -2.37
C TRP A 204 -5.39 11.02 -0.90
N MET A 205 -5.42 10.09 0.07
CA MET A 205 -5.28 10.39 1.49
C MET A 205 -3.82 10.67 1.89
N PHE A 206 -2.86 10.01 1.22
CA PHE A 206 -1.43 10.11 1.50
C PHE A 206 -0.63 10.57 0.27
N PRO A 207 -0.90 11.78 -0.27
CA PRO A 207 -0.30 12.20 -1.54
C PRO A 207 1.23 12.35 -1.45
N ASP A 208 1.78 12.72 -0.30
CA ASP A 208 3.23 12.83 -0.10
C ASP A 208 3.93 11.46 -0.09
N MET A 209 3.21 10.40 0.30
CA MET A 209 3.70 9.03 0.18
C MET A 209 3.76 8.61 -1.29
N ILE A 210 2.69 8.86 -2.05
CA ILE A 210 2.68 8.56 -3.48
C ILE A 210 3.79 9.29 -4.23
N ARG A 211 4.00 10.59 -3.96
CA ARG A 211 5.10 11.38 -4.56
C ARG A 211 6.49 10.86 -4.22
N ALA A 212 6.62 10.08 -3.15
CA ALA A 212 7.89 9.55 -2.69
C ALA A 212 8.21 8.16 -3.24
N ILE A 213 7.29 7.50 -3.96
CA ILE A 213 7.51 6.18 -4.56
C ILE A 213 8.81 6.21 -5.39
N ASP A 214 9.78 5.36 -5.04
CA ASP A 214 11.08 5.17 -5.73
C ASP A 214 11.22 3.80 -6.37
N TYR A 215 10.25 2.90 -6.18
CA TYR A 215 10.30 1.51 -6.64
C TYR A 215 11.40 0.65 -5.98
N ASP A 216 12.26 1.24 -5.14
CA ASP A 216 13.32 0.56 -4.38
C ASP A 216 12.95 0.38 -2.89
N LYS A 217 12.61 1.46 -2.20
CA LYS A 217 12.24 1.45 -0.78
C LYS A 217 10.73 1.59 -0.58
N LEU A 218 10.08 2.35 -1.44
CA LEU A 218 8.65 2.59 -1.44
C LEU A 218 8.08 2.13 -2.79
N PRO A 219 7.32 1.02 -2.82
CA PRO A 219 6.84 0.41 -4.06
C PRO A 219 5.66 1.17 -4.66
N GLY A 220 5.43 0.98 -5.96
CA GLY A 220 4.13 1.22 -6.56
C GLY A 220 3.07 0.26 -5.98
N LEU A 221 1.79 0.54 -6.20
CA LEU A 221 0.71 -0.17 -5.51
C LEU A 221 -0.25 -0.85 -6.49
N PHE A 222 -0.38 -2.17 -6.39
CA PHE A 222 -1.46 -2.90 -7.06
C PHE A 222 -2.76 -2.84 -6.26
N ALA A 223 -3.85 -2.41 -6.89
CA ALA A 223 -5.21 -2.61 -6.41
C ALA A 223 -5.75 -3.97 -6.88
N ALA A 224 -5.09 -5.05 -6.44
CA ALA A 224 -5.32 -6.42 -6.90
C ALA A 224 -6.68 -7.05 -6.52
N GLY A 225 -7.52 -6.32 -5.79
CA GLY A 225 -8.92 -6.65 -5.63
C GLY A 225 -9.77 -6.27 -6.86
N TYR A 226 -9.24 -5.49 -7.80
CA TYR A 226 -9.85 -5.25 -9.11
C TYR A 226 -9.31 -6.19 -10.19
N GLU A 227 -10.16 -6.45 -11.17
CA GLU A 227 -9.80 -7.02 -12.46
C GLU A 227 -10.26 -6.08 -13.57
N VAL A 228 -9.39 -5.86 -14.55
CA VAL A 228 -9.64 -4.99 -15.70
C VAL A 228 -9.68 -5.82 -16.96
N ASN A 229 -10.73 -5.61 -17.73
CA ASN A 229 -10.95 -6.28 -19.00
C ASN A 229 -10.52 -5.35 -20.14
N VAL A 230 -9.26 -5.48 -20.54
CA VAL A 230 -8.71 -4.79 -21.71
C VAL A 230 -8.29 -5.83 -22.74
N PRO A 231 -9.21 -6.27 -23.61
CA PRO A 231 -8.93 -7.23 -24.66
C PRO A 231 -8.16 -6.52 -25.78
N GLU A 232 -6.91 -6.17 -25.54
CA GLU A 232 -5.99 -5.81 -26.61
C GLU A 232 -5.34 -7.10 -27.16
N TYR A 233 -5.17 -7.17 -28.48
CA TYR A 233 -4.37 -8.18 -29.19
C TYR A 233 -4.59 -9.67 -28.85
N GLY A 234 -5.83 -10.08 -28.57
CA GLY A 234 -6.14 -11.50 -28.32
C GLY A 234 -5.78 -12.00 -26.93
N GLY A 235 -5.48 -11.09 -25.99
CA GLY A 235 -5.40 -11.40 -24.56
C GLY A 235 -6.74 -11.91 -24.00
N GLU A 236 -6.67 -12.69 -22.93
CA GLU A 236 -7.86 -13.19 -22.24
C GLU A 236 -8.53 -12.05 -21.47
N ALA A 237 -9.84 -12.12 -21.31
CA ALA A 237 -10.56 -11.13 -20.51
C ALA A 237 -10.09 -11.19 -19.05
N TRP A 238 -10.10 -10.03 -18.37
CA TRP A 238 -9.81 -9.90 -16.94
C TRP A 238 -8.34 -10.18 -16.55
N GLN A 239 -7.42 -10.05 -17.50
CA GLN A 239 -5.99 -10.28 -17.25
C GLN A 239 -5.29 -9.15 -16.51
N ASN A 240 -5.85 -7.94 -16.52
CA ASN A 240 -5.18 -6.77 -15.97
C ASN A 240 -5.65 -6.43 -14.56
N VAL A 241 -4.78 -5.77 -13.79
CA VAL A 241 -5.03 -5.25 -12.45
C VAL A 241 -4.75 -3.75 -12.43
N VAL A 242 -5.55 -2.98 -11.70
CA VAL A 242 -5.33 -1.55 -11.52
C VAL A 242 -4.04 -1.30 -10.72
N ILE A 243 -3.25 -0.34 -11.17
CA ILE A 243 -2.03 0.12 -10.49
C ILE A 243 -2.08 1.61 -10.21
N VAL A 244 -1.49 1.99 -9.07
CA VAL A 244 -1.14 3.38 -8.77
C VAL A 244 0.38 3.47 -8.71
N LEU A 245 0.94 4.36 -9.53
CA LEU A 245 2.37 4.57 -9.63
C LEU A 245 2.68 6.07 -9.73
N PHE A 246 3.96 6.43 -9.59
CA PHE A 246 4.40 7.82 -9.66
C PHE A 246 5.59 7.94 -10.63
N TYR A 247 5.42 8.73 -11.68
CA TYR A 247 6.50 9.08 -12.60
C TYR A 247 7.26 10.29 -12.06
N ARG A 248 8.50 10.07 -11.62
CA ARG A 248 9.33 11.10 -10.99
C ARG A 248 9.73 12.21 -11.96
N ASP A 249 10.06 11.85 -13.18
CA ASP A 249 10.53 12.79 -14.20
C ASP A 249 9.45 13.83 -14.54
N ASP A 250 8.19 13.38 -14.61
CA ASP A 250 7.03 14.24 -14.90
C ASP A 250 6.32 14.74 -13.63
N CYS A 251 6.77 14.30 -12.45
CA CYS A 251 6.12 14.54 -11.16
C CYS A 251 4.61 14.22 -11.19
N GLN A 252 4.26 13.10 -11.81
CA GLN A 252 2.89 12.72 -12.17
C GLN A 252 2.46 11.45 -11.43
N VAL A 253 1.23 11.44 -10.91
CA VAL A 253 0.59 10.20 -10.45
C VAL A 253 -0.21 9.57 -11.58
N ASP A 254 -0.06 8.26 -11.72
CA ASP A 254 -0.70 7.49 -12.78
C ASP A 254 -1.57 6.39 -12.19
N VAL A 255 -2.82 6.37 -12.65
CA VAL A 255 -3.74 5.26 -12.42
C VAL A 255 -3.88 4.48 -13.72
N SER A 256 -3.22 3.32 -13.77
CA SER A 256 -3.06 2.51 -14.98
C SER A 256 -3.41 1.05 -14.70
N THR A 257 -2.95 0.13 -15.55
CA THR A 257 -3.05 -1.30 -15.30
C THR A 257 -1.76 -2.05 -15.65
N SER A 258 -1.55 -3.21 -15.05
CA SER A 258 -0.55 -4.20 -15.48
C SER A 258 -1.16 -5.60 -15.49
N ASP A 259 -0.56 -6.53 -16.23
CA ASP A 259 -0.99 -7.92 -16.32
C ASP A 259 -0.89 -8.60 -14.94
N HIS A 260 -1.86 -9.43 -14.58
CA HIS A 260 -1.86 -10.16 -13.30
C HIS A 260 -0.72 -11.19 -13.18
N SER A 261 0.00 -11.49 -14.27
CA SER A 261 1.21 -12.31 -14.26
C SER A 261 2.45 -11.54 -13.81
N ASP A 262 2.37 -10.22 -13.64
CA ASP A 262 3.49 -9.37 -13.26
C ASP A 262 4.10 -9.79 -11.90
N ASP A 263 5.39 -10.07 -11.94
CA ASP A 263 6.22 -10.56 -10.83
C ASP A 263 7.15 -9.47 -10.27
N SER A 264 7.06 -8.24 -10.79
CA SER A 264 7.96 -7.14 -10.43
C SER A 264 7.87 -6.81 -8.94
N SER A 265 9.04 -6.81 -8.31
CA SER A 265 9.23 -6.36 -6.93
C SER A 265 9.15 -4.84 -6.79
N ASP A 266 9.06 -4.08 -7.87
CA ASP A 266 8.91 -2.62 -7.82
C ASP A 266 7.53 -2.19 -7.29
N TYR A 267 6.60 -3.14 -7.26
CA TYR A 267 5.23 -2.96 -6.85
C TYR A 267 4.86 -3.95 -5.75
N SER A 268 3.98 -3.54 -4.85
CA SER A 268 3.41 -4.42 -3.83
C SER A 268 2.00 -4.87 -4.22
N VAL A 269 1.56 -6.00 -3.63
CA VAL A 269 0.18 -6.51 -3.76
C VAL A 269 -0.44 -6.54 -2.37
N PRO A 270 -0.91 -5.38 -1.86
CA PRO A 270 -1.39 -5.27 -0.49
C PRO A 270 -2.69 -6.06 -0.29
N VAL A 271 -2.83 -6.55 0.94
CA VAL A 271 -4.05 -7.21 1.42
C VAL A 271 -4.47 -6.56 2.74
N PHE A 272 -5.73 -6.75 3.15
CA PHE A 272 -6.14 -6.38 4.50
C PHE A 272 -5.27 -7.09 5.52
N ARG A 273 -4.73 -6.34 6.50
CA ARG A 273 -4.25 -6.97 7.72
C ARG A 273 -5.47 -7.54 8.44
N GLU A 274 -5.30 -8.75 8.97
CA GLU A 274 -6.22 -9.21 10.00
C GLU A 274 -6.12 -8.21 11.16
N SER A 275 -7.22 -7.51 11.45
CA SER A 275 -7.31 -6.84 12.75
C SER A 275 -7.03 -7.91 13.80
N PRO A 276 -6.13 -7.69 14.77
CA PRO A 276 -6.20 -8.49 15.97
C PRO A 276 -7.64 -8.34 16.43
N ALA A 277 -8.36 -9.47 16.53
CA ALA A 277 -9.72 -9.48 17.04
C ALA A 277 -9.71 -8.55 18.26
N LEU A 278 -10.60 -7.55 18.25
CA LEU A 278 -10.91 -6.81 19.48
C LEU A 278 -11.17 -7.90 20.51
N GLY A 279 -10.24 -8.04 21.46
CA GLY A 279 -10.30 -9.07 22.47
C GLY A 279 -11.67 -9.03 23.12
N THR A 280 -12.27 -10.21 23.21
CA THR A 280 -13.50 -10.51 23.95
C THR A 280 -13.64 -9.72 25.25
#